data_AF-A0A838FNN1-F1
#
_entry.id   AF-A0A838FNN1-F1
#
_cell.length_a   1.000
_cell.length_b   1.000
_cell.length_c   1.000
_cell.angle_alpha   90.00
_cell.angle_beta   90.00
_cell.angle_gamma   90.00
#
_symmetry.space_group_name_H-M   'P 1'
#
loop_
_entity.id
_entity.type
_entity.pdbx_description
1 polymer ?
#
loop_
_entity_poly.entity_id
_entity_poly.type
_entity_poly.pdbx_seq_one_letter_code
_entity_poly.pdbx_strand_id
1 'polypeptide(L)' 'MRRTRMSDLSNDLFAQAFASAPIGMVLVSIDSSSAGRFVEVNRAFCRMVGRSEEELLGMG' A
#
# COMPACT_ATOMS: atom_id res chain seq x y z
N MET A 1 -17.89 20.65 18.44
CA MET A 1 -18.28 20.94 17.04
C MET A 1 -17.33 20.18 16.11
N ARG A 2 -17.88 19.20 15.39
CA ARG A 2 -17.30 18.24 14.43
C ARG A 2 -16.05 18.71 13.65
N ARG A 3 -14.88 18.07 13.84
CA ARG A 3 -13.73 18.25 12.92
C ARG A 3 -12.76 17.05 12.78
N THR A 4 -13.10 15.86 13.29
CA THR A 4 -12.18 14.68 13.25
C THR A 4 -12.69 13.52 12.40
N ARG A 5 -13.80 13.67 11.65
CA ARG A 5 -14.44 12.53 10.97
C ARG A 5 -13.96 12.25 9.55
N MET A 6 -13.25 13.17 8.91
CA MET A 6 -13.05 13.11 7.45
C MET A 6 -11.69 12.54 7.05
N SER A 7 -10.66 12.71 7.90
CA SER A 7 -9.35 12.07 7.73
C SER A 7 -9.45 10.55 7.86
N ASP A 8 -10.19 10.10 8.87
CA ASP A 8 -10.22 8.69 9.26
C ASP A 8 -11.03 7.89 8.23
N LEU A 9 -12.18 8.43 7.79
CA LEU A 9 -12.98 7.84 6.70
C LEU A 9 -12.21 7.79 5.38
N SER A 10 -11.36 8.78 5.10
CA SER A 10 -10.56 8.80 3.87
C SER A 10 -9.45 7.75 3.90
N ASN A 11 -8.80 7.56 5.05
CA ASN A 11 -7.78 6.53 5.21
C ASN A 11 -8.38 5.12 5.17
N ASP A 12 -9.52 4.91 5.82
CA ASP A 12 -10.20 3.61 5.82
C ASP A 12 -10.70 3.23 4.43
N LEU A 13 -11.29 4.19 3.70
CA LEU A 13 -11.74 3.95 2.33
C LEU A 13 -10.56 3.67 1.40
N PHE A 14 -9.46 4.41 1.56
CA PHE A 14 -8.24 4.14 0.80
C PHE A 14 -7.66 2.76 1.10
N ALA A 15 -7.51 2.41 2.38
CA ALA A 15 -7.02 1.10 2.81
C ALA A 15 -7.90 -0.05 2.27
N GLN A 16 -9.22 0.12 2.32
CA GLN A 16 -10.15 -0.86 1.75
C GLN A 16 -10.02 -0.96 0.24
N ALA A 17 -9.98 0.16 -0.48
CA ALA A 17 -9.83 0.16 -1.94
C ALA A 17 -8.50 -0.46 -2.37
N PHE A 18 -7.40 -0.12 -1.69
CA PHE A 18 -6.07 -0.67 -1.94
C PHE A 18 -6.02 -2.19 -1.71
N ALA A 19 -6.52 -2.64 -0.55
CA ALA A 19 -6.49 -4.05 -0.15
C ALA A 19 -7.42 -4.94 -0.98
N SER A 20 -8.58 -4.41 -1.38
CA SER A 20 -9.61 -5.16 -2.15
C SER A 20 -9.48 -5.05 -3.66
N ALA A 21 -8.59 -4.18 -4.17
CA ALA A 21 -8.39 -4.02 -5.61
C ALA A 21 -8.02 -5.36 -6.27
N PRO A 22 -8.70 -5.74 -7.37
CA PRO A 22 -8.40 -6.97 -8.10
C PRO A 22 -7.10 -6.87 -8.93
N ILE A 23 -6.55 -5.67 -9.07
CA ILE A 23 -5.28 -5.38 -9.74
C ILE A 23 -4.13 -5.31 -8.73
N GLY A 24 -2.93 -5.69 -9.16
CA GLY A 24 -1.73 -5.52 -8.35
C GLY A 24 -1.42 -4.04 -8.14
N MET A 25 -1.29 -3.64 -6.88
CA MET A 25 -0.91 -2.27 -6.49
C MET A 25 0.29 -2.30 -5.55
N VAL A 26 1.14 -1.29 -5.69
CA VAL A 26 2.31 -1.05 -4.85
C VAL A 26 2.44 0.44 -4.56
N LEU A 27 2.75 0.78 -3.31
CA LEU A 27 3.23 2.10 -2.91
C LEU A 27 4.75 2.04 -2.80
N VAL A 28 5.42 3.03 -3.37
CA VAL A 28 6.88 3.15 -3.34
C VAL A 28 7.30 4.44 -2.67
N SER A 29 8.45 4.41 -2.01
CA SER A 29 9.05 5.60 -1.44
C SER A 29 9.51 6.54 -2.57
N ILE A 30 9.32 7.84 -2.35
CA ILE A 30 9.83 8.92 -3.19
C ILE A 30 10.97 9.69 -2.51
N ASP A 31 11.36 9.28 -1.31
CA ASP A 31 12.49 9.88 -0.59
C ASP A 31 13.80 9.56 -1.30
N SER A 32 14.70 10.53 -1.39
CA SER A 32 15.96 10.41 -2.12
C SER A 32 16.84 9.24 -1.66
N SER A 33 16.77 8.84 -0.39
CA SER A 33 17.58 7.74 0.17
C SER A 33 16.97 6.36 -0.02
N SER A 34 15.68 6.29 -0.37
CA SER A 34 14.92 5.03 -0.49
C SER A 34 14.01 4.98 -1.71
N ALA A 35 14.27 5.82 -2.71
CA ALA A 35 13.43 5.97 -3.88
C ALA A 35 13.17 4.62 -4.57
N GLY A 36 11.90 4.30 -4.80
CA GLY A 36 11.47 3.05 -5.42
C GLY A 36 11.35 1.86 -4.44
N ARG A 37 11.81 1.98 -3.19
CA ARG A 37 11.62 0.94 -2.17
C ARG A 37 10.13 0.74 -1.90
N PHE A 38 9.71 -0.52 -1.81
CA PHE A 38 8.32 -0.84 -1.55
C PHE A 38 7.94 -0.47 -0.11
N VAL A 39 6.85 0.27 0.03
CA VAL A 39 6.30 0.71 1.31
C VAL A 39 5.08 -0.12 1.67
N GLU A 40 4.25 -0.45 0.67
CA GLU A 40 3.05 -1.27 0.84
C GLU A 40 2.75 -2.01 -0.46
N VAL A 41 2.30 -3.25 -0.38
CA VAL A 41 1.86 -4.06 -1.54
C VAL A 41 0.52 -4.69 -1.23
N ASN A 42 -0.40 -4.70 -2.19
CA ASN A 42 -1.68 -5.37 -1.97
C ASN A 42 -1.58 -6.88 -2.25
N ARG A 43 -2.57 -7.64 -1.76
CA ARG A 43 -2.61 -9.10 -1.96
C ARG A 43 -2.64 -9.52 -3.43
N ALA A 44 -3.24 -8.71 -4.30
CA ALA A 44 -3.26 -8.98 -5.74
C ALA A 44 -1.85 -8.90 -6.34
N PHE A 45 -1.03 -7.94 -5.91
CA PHE A 45 0.36 -7.81 -6.32
C PHE A 45 1.20 -9.00 -5.84
N CYS A 46 1.08 -9.37 -4.55
CA CYS A 46 1.76 -10.55 -4.00
C CYS A 46 1.45 -11.83 -4.81
N ARG A 47 0.17 -12.05 -5.14
CA ARG A 47 -0.25 -13.20 -5.99
C ARG A 47 0.29 -13.11 -7.41
N MET A 48 0.34 -11.91 -7.99
CA MET A 48 0.81 -11.67 -9.35
C MET A 48 2.31 -11.99 -9.50
N VAL A 49 3.12 -11.67 -8.49
CA VAL A 49 4.58 -11.89 -8.52
C VAL A 49 5.02 -13.17 -7.82
N GLY A 50 4.13 -13.84 -7.08
CA GLY A 50 4.41 -15.09 -6.38
C GLY A 50 5.32 -14.95 -5.16
N ARG A 51 5.30 -13.80 -4.48
CA ARG A 51 6.11 -13.51 -3.30
C ARG A 51 5.24 -13.02 -2.14
N SER A 52 5.70 -13.21 -0.92
CA SER A 52 5.03 -12.68 0.27
C SER A 52 5.20 -11.16 0.36
N GLU A 53 4.32 -10.51 1.13
CA GLU A 53 4.45 -9.08 1.39
C GLU A 53 5.77 -8.76 2.10
N GLU A 54 6.17 -9.57 3.07
CA GLU A 54 7.41 -9.40 3.83
C GLU A 54 8.65 -9.49 2.93
N GLU A 55 8.66 -10.44 2.00
CA GLU A 55 9.73 -10.58 1.01
C GLU A 55 9.82 -9.34 0.13
N LEU A 56 8.68 -8.81 -0.32
CA LEU A 56 8.60 -7.65 -1.20
C LEU A 56 8.99 -6.34 -0.50
N LEU A 57 8.56 -6.14 0.75
CA LEU A 57 8.94 -4.98 1.56
C LEU A 57 10.40 -5.04 2.04
N GLY A 58 10.99 -6.25 2.06
CA GLY A 58 12.41 -6.48 2.26
C GLY A 58 13.28 -6.21 1.02
N MET A 59 12.69 -5.97 -0.16
CA MET A 59 13.42 -5.62 -1.38
C MET A 59 13.72 -4.12 -1.39
N GLY A 60 14.91 -3.77 -0.92
CA GLY A 60 15.42 -2.39 -0.94
C GLY A 60 16.33 -2.10 0.24
#